data_AF-A0A6I3V0X8-F1
#
_entry.id   AF-A0A6I3V0X8-F1
#
_cell.length_a   1.000
_cell.length_b   1.000
_cell.length_c   1.000
_cell.angle_alpha   90.00
_cell.angle_beta   90.00
_cell.angle_gamma   90.00
#
_symmetry.space_group_name_H-M   'P 1'
#
loop_
_entity.id
_entity.type
_entity.pdbx_description
1 polymer ?
#
loop_
_entity_poly.entity_id
_entity_poly.type
_entity_poly.pdbx_seq_one_letter_code
_entity_poly.pdbx_strand_id
1 'polypeptide(L)' 'INPTSKNKQGNDVGTQYRTGVYYTDDKDLEVINQVFDEVAKKYDQPLAVEKEPLKNFVVAEDYHQDYLKKNPNGYCHI' A
#
# COMPACT_ATOMS: atom_id res chain seq x y z
N ILE A 1 -2.00 -3.33 -7.00
CA ILE A 1 -0.64 -2.75 -6.83
C ILE A 1 0.36 -3.49 -7.70
N ASN A 2 1.47 -2.83 -8.06
CA ASN A 2 2.68 -3.52 -8.52
C ASN A 2 3.64 -3.67 -7.32
N PRO A 3 3.86 -4.89 -6.78
CA PRO A 3 4.59 -5.09 -5.53
C PRO A 3 6.11 -4.98 -5.67
N THR A 4 6.64 -4.86 -6.90
CA THR A 4 8.07 -4.67 -7.15
C THR A 4 8.40 -3.23 -7.55
N SER A 5 7.39 -2.36 -7.70
CA SER A 5 7.58 -0.96 -8.05
C SER A 5 7.89 -0.13 -6.81
N LYS A 6 9.02 0.59 -6.84
CA LYS A 6 9.44 1.49 -5.76
C LYS A 6 8.90 2.91 -6.00
N ASN A 7 8.21 3.46 -5.00
CA ASN A 7 7.75 4.87 -4.97
C ASN A 7 6.94 5.29 -6.22
N LYS A 8 6.15 4.37 -6.79
CA LYS A 8 5.33 4.60 -7.97
C LYS A 8 4.19 3.57 -8.04
N GLN A 9 2.99 4.00 -8.41
CA GLN A 9 1.87 3.13 -8.80
C GLN A 9 1.13 3.75 -9.98
N GLY A 10 0.96 3.01 -11.07
CA GLY A 10 0.39 3.56 -12.31
C GLY A 10 1.19 4.77 -12.81
N ASN A 11 0.51 5.90 -12.99
CA ASN A 11 1.12 7.17 -13.40
C ASN A 11 1.57 8.03 -12.22
N ASP A 12 1.23 7.66 -10.99
CA ASP A 12 1.54 8.42 -9.78
C ASP A 12 2.95 8.08 -9.27
N VAL A 13 3.82 9.09 -9.14
CA VAL A 13 5.24 8.93 -8.79
C VAL A 13 5.60 9.79 -7.58
N GLY A 14 6.27 9.20 -6.60
CA GLY A 14 6.68 9.86 -5.37
C GLY A 14 6.64 8.93 -4.15
N THR A 15 7.33 9.32 -3.07
CA THR A 15 7.40 8.52 -1.83
C THR A 15 6.05 8.36 -1.14
N GLN A 16 5.11 9.29 -1.38
CA GLN A 16 3.72 9.21 -0.93
C GLN A 16 2.91 8.09 -1.61
N TYR A 17 3.43 7.52 -2.72
CA TYR A 17 2.82 6.41 -3.45
C TYR A 17 3.59 5.09 -3.27
N ARG A 18 4.47 5.01 -2.27
CA ARG A 18 5.16 3.75 -1.93
C ARG A 18 4.15 2.71 -1.44
N THR A 19 4.38 1.46 -1.78
CA THR A 19 3.58 0.34 -1.30
C THR A 19 4.02 -0.02 0.12
N GLY A 20 3.08 -0.23 1.04
CA GLY A 20 3.38 -0.60 2.42
C GLY A 20 2.21 -1.28 3.10
N VAL A 21 2.53 -2.13 4.08
CA VAL A 21 1.60 -2.76 5.02
C VAL A 21 2.00 -2.31 6.42
N TYR A 22 1.13 -1.54 7.08
CA TYR A 22 1.39 -1.02 8.42
C TYR A 22 0.46 -1.67 9.44
N TYR A 23 1.04 -2.32 10.45
CA TYR A 23 0.29 -3.08 11.46
C TYR A 23 0.24 -2.35 12.80
N THR A 24 -0.81 -2.62 13.59
CA THR A 24 -0.98 -2.05 14.94
C THR A 24 -0.94 -3.11 16.04
N ASP A 25 -1.20 -4.38 15.71
CA ASP A 25 -1.04 -5.52 16.60
C ASP A 25 0.06 -6.43 16.06
N ASP A 26 1.05 -6.76 16.89
CA ASP A 26 2.14 -7.66 16.54
C ASP A 26 1.66 -9.09 16.27
N LYS A 27 0.46 -9.46 16.73
CA LYS A 27 -0.16 -10.77 16.43
C LYS A 27 -0.45 -10.96 14.93
N ASP A 28 -0.64 -9.87 14.19
CA ASP A 28 -0.86 -9.95 12.75
C ASP A 28 0.43 -10.26 11.97
N LEU A 29 1.60 -10.11 12.61
CA LEU A 29 2.89 -10.22 11.95
C LEU A 29 3.15 -11.62 11.37
N GLU A 30 2.65 -12.67 12.02
CA GLU A 30 2.77 -14.05 11.52
C GLU A 30 2.08 -14.18 10.15
N VAL A 31 0.82 -13.73 10.05
CA VAL A 31 0.04 -13.79 8.82
C VAL A 31 0.62 -12.86 7.76
N ILE A 32 1.05 -11.65 8.13
CA ILE A 32 1.70 -10.70 7.21
C ILE A 32 2.96 -11.35 6.61
N ASN A 33 3.80 -11.97 7.44
CA ASN A 33 5.01 -12.64 6.96
C ASN A 33 4.70 -13.79 6.01
N GLN A 34 3.73 -14.64 6.36
CA GLN A 34 3.30 -15.74 5.52
C GLN A 34 2.89 -15.26 4.12
N VAL A 35 2.04 -14.22 4.04
CA VAL A 35 1.59 -13.68 2.77
C VAL A 35 2.75 -13.07 1.97
N PHE A 36 3.68 -12.36 2.63
CA PHE A 36 4.87 -11.83 1.97
C PHE A 36 5.71 -12.95 1.35
N ASP A 37 5.94 -14.04 2.08
CA ASP A 37 6.72 -15.18 1.60
C ASP A 37 6.03 -15.90 0.44
N GLU A 38 4.70 -16.03 0.48
CA GLU A 38 3.90 -16.61 -0.62
C GLU A 38 3.90 -15.74 -1.88
N VAL A 39 3.82 -14.42 -1.71
CA VAL A 39 3.83 -13.47 -2.83
C VAL A 39 5.24 -13.35 -3.41
N ALA A 40 6.29 -13.33 -2.60
CA ALA A 40 7.67 -13.24 -3.06
C ALA A 40 8.04 -14.37 -4.03
N LYS A 41 7.50 -15.58 -3.84
CA LYS A 41 7.70 -16.73 -4.76
C LYS A 41 7.18 -16.48 -6.18
N LYS A 42 6.32 -15.48 -6.38
CA LYS A 42 5.71 -15.15 -7.68
C LYS A 42 6.53 -14.14 -8.50
N TYR A 43 7.62 -13.61 -7.95
CA TYR A 43 8.43 -12.55 -8.58
C TYR A 43 9.91 -12.89 -8.53
N ASP A 44 10.62 -12.69 -9.64
CA ASP A 44 12.07 -12.90 -9.73
C ASP A 44 12.89 -11.81 -9.02
N GLN A 45 12.24 -10.69 -8.71
CA GLN A 45 12.83 -9.55 -8.02
C GLN A 45 12.20 -9.37 -6.63
N PRO A 46 12.94 -8.82 -5.65
CA PRO A 46 12.41 -8.58 -4.31
C PRO A 46 11.16 -7.70 -4.34
N LEU A 47 10.26 -7.94 -3.38
CA LEU A 47 9.14 -7.05 -3.15
C LEU A 47 9.66 -5.69 -2.67
N ALA A 48 9.13 -4.61 -3.24
CA ALA A 48 9.36 -3.23 -2.82
C ALA A 48 8.39 -2.77 -1.72
N VAL A 49 7.40 -3.59 -1.38
CA VAL A 49 6.40 -3.32 -0.34
C VAL A 49 7.08 -3.33 1.04
N GLU A 50 6.98 -2.24 1.79
CA GLU A 50 7.47 -2.21 3.18
C GLU A 50 6.47 -2.86 4.14
N LYS A 51 6.96 -3.45 5.23
CA LYS A 51 6.14 -3.94 6.35
C LYS A 51 6.69 -3.39 7.66
N GLU A 52 5.97 -2.47 8.29
CA GLU A 52 6.44 -1.76 9.49
C GLU A 52 5.30 -1.56 10.50
N PRO A 53 5.60 -1.40 11.81
CA PRO A 53 4.59 -0.95 12.77
C PRO A 53 4.06 0.44 12.37
N LEU A 54 2.75 0.64 12.49
CA LEU A 54 2.12 1.94 12.27
C LEU A 54 2.57 2.92 13.36
N LYS A 55 3.40 3.89 12.99
CA LYS A 55 3.90 4.91 13.92
C LYS A 55 2.90 6.06 14.11
N ASN A 56 2.34 6.55 13.02
CA ASN A 56 1.38 7.68 13.00
C ASN A 56 0.42 7.52 11.82
N PHE A 57 -0.81 7.96 12.00
CA PHE A 57 -1.81 8.07 10.93
C PHE A 57 -2.52 9.42 11.04
N VAL A 58 -2.29 10.30 10.07
CA VAL A 58 -2.97 11.59 9.98
C VAL A 58 -4.13 11.43 9.02
N VAL A 59 -5.34 11.62 9.52
CA VAL A 59 -6.57 11.54 8.71
C VAL A 59 -6.52 12.66 7.67
N ALA A 60 -6.70 12.30 6.41
CA ALA A 60 -6.79 13.27 5.31
C ALA A 60 -8.09 14.07 5.40
N GLU A 61 -8.09 15.25 4.77
CA GLU A 61 -9.22 16.17 4.73
C GLU A 61 -10.51 15.53 4.17
N ASP A 62 -11.66 16.05 4.56
CA ASP A 62 -12.98 15.48 4.21
C ASP A 62 -13.23 15.35 2.71
N TYR A 63 -12.62 16.19 1.88
CA TYR A 63 -12.79 16.10 0.43
C TYR A 63 -12.07 14.87 -0.18
N HIS A 64 -11.07 14.30 0.51
CA HIS A 64 -10.41 13.06 0.14
C HIS A 64 -11.18 11.81 0.60
N GLN A 65 -11.94 11.92 1.68
CA GLN A 65 -12.74 10.81 2.20
C GLN A 65 -13.86 10.44 1.22
N ASP A 66 -14.03 9.14 0.93
CA ASP A 66 -15.02 8.66 -0.04
C ASP A 66 -14.96 9.35 -1.41
N TYR A 67 -13.75 9.76 -1.86
CA TYR A 67 -13.56 10.58 -3.06
C TYR A 67 -14.28 10.04 -4.31
N LEU A 68 -14.19 8.73 -4.60
CA LEU A 68 -14.85 8.12 -5.77
C LEU A 68 -16.37 8.00 -5.64
N LYS A 69 -16.91 7.95 -4.42
CA LYS A 69 -18.38 8.03 -4.22
C LYS A 69 -18.88 9.44 -4.51
N LYS A 70 -18.11 10.46 -4.09
CA LYS A 70 -18.39 11.88 -4.34
C LYS A 70 -18.16 12.27 -5.81
N ASN A 71 -17.18 11.64 -6.45
CA ASN A 71 -16.76 11.89 -7.83
C ASN A 71 -16.71 10.55 -8.60
N PRO A 72 -17.86 10.03 -9.10
CA PRO A 72 -17.90 8.72 -9.76
C PRO A 72 -16.99 8.58 -10.99
N ASN A 73 -16.67 9.69 -11.66
CA ASN A 73 -15.74 9.76 -12.79
C ASN A 73 -14.37 10.35 -12.38
N GLY A 74 -14.08 10.38 -11.08
CA GLY A 74 -12.79 10.84 -10.56
C GLY A 74 -11.65 9.95 -11.02
N TYR A 75 -10.42 10.45 -10.89
CA TYR A 75 -9.25 9.68 -11.26
C TYR A 75 -9.13 8.38 -10.44
N CYS A 76 -8.99 7.25 -11.13
CA CYS A 76 -8.72 5.93 -10.55
C CYS A 76 -7.78 5.16 -11.47
N HIS A 77 -6.63 4.70 -10.94
CA HIS A 77 -5.69 3.86 -11.68
C HIS A 77 -5.89 2.36 -11.44
N ILE A 78 -6.78 2.02 -10.51
CA ILE A 78 -7.11 0.65 -10.09
C ILE A 78 -8.25 0.11 -10.96
#